data_AF-A0A1V4BVX2-F1
#
_entry.id   AF-A0A1V4BVX2-F1
#
_cell.length_a   1.000
_cell.length_b   1.000
_cell.length_c   1.000
_cell.angle_alpha   90.00
_cell.angle_beta   90.00
_cell.angle_gamma   90.00
#
_symmetry.space_group_name_H-M   'P 1'
#
loop_
_entity.id
_entity.type
_entity.pdbx_description
1 polymer ?
#
loop_
_entity_poly.entity_id
_entity_poly.type
_entity_poly.pdbx_seq_one_letter_code
_entity_poly.pdbx_strand_id
1 'polypeptide(L)'
;MSSTSIITHSRVIIIKFQWTDWTITSNADGYESPNFLLKLCEGLRRMPNSAWFSLIGSIDKDQDSLFLIGANKQFIAPKTGRLYCFANDVIIAYGNNRDSIQLTVTSLT
;
A
#
# COMPACT_ATOMS: atom_id res chain seq x y z
N MET A 1 -11.21 -5.27 0.25
CA MET A 1 -11.12 -6.55 -0.50
C MET A 1 -9.67 -6.75 -0.95
N SER A 2 -9.06 -7.91 -0.70
CA SER A 2 -7.66 -8.21 -1.09
C SER A 2 -7.67 -9.05 -2.36
N SER A 3 -7.05 -8.56 -3.46
CA SER A 3 -6.71 -9.40 -4.62
C SER A 3 -5.47 -10.24 -4.29
N THR A 4 -5.36 -11.46 -4.82
CA THR A 4 -4.28 -12.42 -4.50
C THR A 4 -3.59 -12.89 -5.78
N SER A 5 -2.26 -12.84 -5.82
CA SER A 5 -1.44 -13.40 -6.91
C SER A 5 -0.14 -13.99 -6.36
N ILE A 6 0.32 -15.12 -6.93
CA ILE A 6 1.63 -15.71 -6.64
C ILE A 6 2.65 -15.02 -7.53
N ILE A 7 3.72 -14.47 -6.93
CA ILE A 7 4.71 -13.66 -7.64
C ILE A 7 6.08 -14.32 -7.55
N THR A 8 6.68 -14.58 -8.72
CA THR A 8 8.04 -15.11 -8.85
C THR A 8 9.00 -14.04 -9.38
N HIS A 9 8.60 -13.25 -10.38
CA HIS A 9 9.30 -12.04 -10.90
C HIS A 9 8.28 -11.16 -11.66
N SER A 10 7.86 -10.00 -11.12
CA SER A 10 6.79 -9.18 -11.76
C SER A 10 7.08 -7.69 -11.78
N ARG A 11 6.66 -6.97 -12.84
CA ARG A 11 6.63 -5.49 -12.89
C ARG A 11 5.51 -4.91 -13.76
N VAL A 12 5.22 -3.66 -13.40
CA VAL A 12 4.19 -2.72 -13.87
C VAL A 12 2.85 -2.96 -13.19
N ILE A 13 2.63 -2.11 -12.20
CA ILE A 13 1.39 -1.93 -11.50
C ILE A 13 0.71 -0.70 -12.10
N ILE A 14 -0.38 -0.89 -12.84
CA ILE A 14 -1.24 0.23 -13.26
C ILE A 14 -2.26 0.41 -12.17
N ILE A 15 -2.22 1.58 -11.53
CA ILE A 15 -3.20 1.98 -10.53
C ILE A 15 -4.13 3.00 -11.14
N LYS A 16 -5.41 2.63 -11.18
CA LYS A 16 -6.50 3.56 -11.41
C LYS A 16 -7.31 3.62 -10.12
N PHE A 17 -7.94 4.77 -9.87
CA PHE A 17 -8.80 5.07 -8.72
C PHE A 17 -8.10 5.54 -7.43
N GLN A 18 -8.94 6.04 -6.51
CA GLN A 18 -8.59 6.62 -5.22
C GLN A 18 -9.29 5.85 -4.10
N TRP A 19 -8.71 5.91 -2.91
CA TRP A 19 -9.29 5.40 -1.67
C TRP A 19 -9.35 6.51 -0.61
N THR A 20 -10.19 6.33 0.39
CA THR A 20 -10.50 7.38 1.36
C THR A 20 -10.20 6.94 2.79
N ASP A 21 -9.38 7.72 3.49
CA ASP A 21 -9.13 7.66 4.93
C ASP A 21 -10.03 8.68 5.63
N TRP A 22 -11.09 8.21 6.30
CA TRP A 22 -12.12 9.05 6.93
C TRP A 22 -12.76 10.09 5.98
N THR A 23 -12.09 11.22 5.73
CA THR A 23 -12.47 12.33 4.86
C THR A 23 -11.41 12.69 3.81
N ILE A 24 -10.23 12.06 3.83
CA ILE A 24 -9.10 12.35 2.95
C ILE A 24 -9.06 11.31 1.82
N THR A 25 -9.43 11.72 0.61
CA THR A 25 -9.29 10.90 -0.59
C THR A 25 -7.89 11.06 -1.18
N SER A 26 -7.21 9.95 -1.46
CA SER A 26 -5.86 9.92 -2.03
C SER A 26 -5.70 8.83 -3.08
N ASN A 27 -4.68 8.96 -3.92
CA ASN A 27 -4.26 7.88 -4.82
C ASN A 27 -3.30 6.94 -4.07
N ALA A 28 -2.66 6.02 -4.78
CA ALA A 28 -1.72 5.07 -4.20
C ALA A 28 -0.42 5.67 -3.66
N ASP A 29 -0.06 6.90 -4.01
CA ASP A 29 1.09 7.58 -3.39
C ASP A 29 0.78 8.03 -1.96
N GLY A 30 -0.51 8.10 -1.60
CA GLY A 30 -0.95 8.50 -0.28
C GLY A 30 -0.89 10.00 -0.08
N TYR A 31 -0.71 10.43 1.17
CA TYR A 31 -0.66 11.84 1.54
C TYR A 31 0.25 12.10 2.76
N GLU A 32 0.76 13.33 2.86
CA GLU A 32 1.56 13.81 3.98
C GLU A 32 0.66 14.24 5.15
N SER A 33 1.15 14.14 6.38
CA SER A 33 0.39 14.52 7.58
C SER A 33 -0.18 15.95 7.48
N PRO A 34 -1.51 16.12 7.39
CA PRO A 34 -2.13 17.44 7.20
C PRO A 34 -2.20 18.26 8.49
N ASN A 35 -1.96 17.62 9.64
CA ASN A 35 -1.99 18.26 10.95
C ASN A 35 -0.97 17.61 11.90
N PHE A 36 -0.68 18.30 13.00
CA PHE A 36 0.32 17.89 13.98
C PHE A 36 0.00 16.55 14.66
N LEU A 37 -1.29 16.26 14.90
CA LEU A 37 -1.70 15.00 15.52
C LEU A 37 -1.35 13.80 14.62
N LEU A 38 -1.69 13.86 13.34
CA LEU A 38 -1.28 12.83 12.37
C LEU A 38 0.24 12.77 12.22
N LYS A 39 0.95 13.91 12.31
CA LYS A 39 2.42 13.94 12.28
C LYS A 39 3.03 13.13 13.44
N LEU A 40 2.49 13.26 14.65
CA LEU A 40 2.95 12.48 15.81
C LEU A 40 2.64 10.98 15.68
N CYS A 41 1.59 10.62 14.93
CA CYS A 41 1.19 9.23 14.72
C CYS A 41 1.92 8.54 13.56
N GLU A 42 2.80 9.21 12.82
CA GLU A 42 3.48 8.64 11.65
C GLU A 42 4.27 7.36 11.95
N GLY A 43 4.82 7.25 13.17
CA GLY A 43 5.52 6.06 13.64
C GLY A 43 4.63 4.84 13.87
N LEU A 44 3.31 5.01 13.92
CA LEU A 44 2.33 3.94 14.13
C LEU A 44 1.79 3.36 12.82
N ARG A 45 2.15 3.96 11.67
CA ARG A 45 1.85 3.41 10.35
C ARG A 45 2.48 2.03 10.22
N ARG A 46 1.82 1.14 9.46
CA ARG A 46 2.37 -0.19 9.16
C ARG A 46 3.75 -0.13 8.49
N MET A 47 4.02 0.91 7.69
CA MET A 47 5.35 1.25 7.17
C MET A 47 5.69 2.71 7.54
N PRO A 48 6.38 2.96 8.67
CA PRO A 48 6.62 4.30 9.20
C PRO A 48 7.35 5.26 8.25
N ASN A 49 8.17 4.73 7.34
CA ASN A 49 8.98 5.51 6.39
C ASN A 49 8.26 5.83 5.07
N SER A 50 6.96 5.56 4.98
CA SER A 50 6.14 5.83 3.79
C SER A 50 4.94 6.71 4.15
N ALA A 51 4.43 7.49 3.20
CA ALA A 51 3.28 8.39 3.40
C ALA A 51 2.03 7.67 3.93
N TRP A 52 1.13 8.41 4.59
CA TRP A 52 -0.17 7.89 5.00
C TRP A 52 -0.91 7.38 3.79
N PHE A 53 -1.57 6.23 3.93
CA PHE A 53 -2.44 5.70 2.89
C PHE A 53 -1.73 5.44 1.54
N SER A 54 -0.40 5.40 1.52
CA SER A 54 0.33 4.89 0.36
C SER A 54 0.05 3.39 0.19
N LEU A 55 0.04 2.90 -1.04
CA LEU A 55 -0.14 1.48 -1.32
C LEU A 55 1.15 0.73 -0.97
N ILE A 56 1.07 -0.17 0.01
CA ILE A 56 2.18 -1.01 0.46
C ILE A 56 1.96 -2.44 0.02
N GLY A 57 3.04 -3.08 -0.42
CA GLY A 57 3.11 -4.51 -0.72
C GLY A 57 3.85 -5.28 0.36
N SER A 58 3.52 -6.56 0.49
CA SER A 58 4.27 -7.55 1.29
C SER A 58 4.16 -8.92 0.64
N ILE A 59 5.13 -9.79 0.89
CA ILE A 59 5.11 -11.19 0.46
C ILE A 59 4.74 -12.08 1.64
N ASP A 60 3.68 -12.88 1.49
CA ASP A 60 3.16 -13.79 2.52
C ASP A 60 2.81 -13.11 3.86
N LYS A 61 2.45 -11.81 3.81
CA LYS A 61 2.19 -10.96 4.99
C LYS A 61 3.38 -10.81 5.93
N ASP A 62 4.59 -11.09 5.44
CA ASP A 62 5.83 -10.91 6.20
C ASP A 62 6.18 -9.42 6.33
N GLN A 63 6.38 -8.97 7.57
CA GLN A 63 6.71 -7.58 7.89
C GLN A 63 8.12 -7.20 7.43
N ASP A 64 9.02 -8.16 7.30
CA ASP A 64 10.37 -7.90 6.78
C ASP A 64 10.38 -7.75 5.24
N SER A 65 9.24 -8.04 4.60
CA SER A 65 9.06 -7.95 3.16
C SER A 65 8.24 -6.74 2.71
N LEU A 66 8.01 -5.75 3.59
CA LEU A 66 7.26 -4.55 3.22
C LEU A 66 7.98 -3.72 2.17
N PHE A 67 7.26 -3.28 1.14
CA PHE A 67 7.77 -2.33 0.15
C PHE A 67 6.69 -1.36 -0.32
N LEU A 68 7.09 -0.11 -0.61
CA LEU A 68 6.22 0.88 -1.20
C LEU A 68 5.90 0.53 -2.65
N ILE A 69 4.62 0.40 -3.00
CA ILE A 69 4.13 0.26 -4.38
C ILE A 69 3.84 1.64 -4.98
N GLY A 70 3.14 2.54 -4.26
CA GLY A 70 2.81 3.87 -4.83
C GLY A 70 1.97 3.80 -6.11
N ALA A 71 1.77 4.93 -6.80
CA ALA A 71 0.95 5.01 -8.03
C ALA A 71 1.60 4.41 -9.28
N ASN A 72 2.93 4.33 -9.31
CA ASN A 72 3.63 3.95 -10.54
C ASN A 72 5.02 3.36 -10.27
N LYS A 73 5.11 2.34 -9.41
CA LYS A 73 6.37 1.62 -9.22
C LYS A 73 6.41 0.26 -9.90
N GLN A 74 7.59 -0.01 -10.43
CA GLN A 74 8.09 -1.36 -10.64
C GLN A 74 8.84 -1.78 -9.38
N PHE A 75 8.62 -3.00 -8.91
CA PHE A 75 9.39 -3.58 -7.81
C PHE A 75 10.00 -4.91 -8.24
N ILE A 76 11.01 -5.37 -7.53
CA ILE A 76 11.47 -6.76 -7.59
C ILE A 76 11.02 -7.37 -6.28
N ALA A 77 10.28 -8.48 -6.33
CA ALA A 77 9.83 -9.15 -5.13
C ALA A 77 11.07 -9.60 -4.32
N PRO A 78 11.15 -9.32 -3.01
CA PRO A 78 12.31 -9.70 -2.20
C PRO A 78 12.43 -11.23 -2.03
N LYS A 79 11.32 -11.94 -2.25
CA LYS A 79 11.21 -13.40 -2.22
C LYS A 79 10.02 -13.86 -3.05
N THR A 80 10.00 -15.14 -3.42
CA THR A 80 8.82 -15.79 -4.02
C THR A 80 7.74 -15.97 -2.97
N GLY A 81 6.48 -15.70 -3.34
CA GLY A 81 5.34 -15.93 -2.46
C GLY A 81 4.07 -15.22 -2.93
N ARG A 82 3.10 -15.05 -2.04
CA ARG A 82 1.85 -14.34 -2.33
C ARG A 82 1.99 -12.85 -2.07
N LEU A 83 1.62 -12.02 -3.06
CA LEU A 83 1.53 -10.58 -2.86
C LEU A 83 0.28 -10.20 -2.07
N TYR A 84 0.48 -9.44 -1.00
CA TYR A 84 -0.57 -8.76 -0.25
C TYR A 84 -0.38 -7.25 -0.37
N CYS A 85 -1.46 -6.55 -0.67
CA CYS A 85 -1.48 -5.10 -0.82
C CYS A 85 -2.44 -4.45 0.17
N PHE A 86 -2.07 -3.31 0.75
CA PHE A 86 -2.87 -2.61 1.75
C PHE A 86 -2.53 -1.12 1.83
N ALA A 87 -3.44 -0.31 2.39
CA ALA A 87 -3.22 1.11 2.68
C ALA A 87 -2.26 1.28 3.85
N ASN A 88 -1.29 2.20 3.77
CA ASN A 88 -0.37 2.48 4.87
C ASN A 88 -1.05 3.26 6.01
N ASP A 89 -1.73 2.54 6.88
CA ASP A 89 -2.54 3.09 7.96
C ASP A 89 -2.27 2.34 9.27
N VAL A 90 -2.74 2.88 10.40
CA VAL A 90 -2.66 2.23 11.71
C VAL A 90 -3.62 1.04 11.74
N ILE A 91 -3.17 -0.10 12.27
CA ILE A 91 -3.91 -1.38 12.27
C ILE A 91 -5.34 -1.24 12.83
N ILE A 92 -5.53 -0.42 13.87
CA ILE A 92 -6.83 -0.24 14.53
C ILE A 92 -7.75 0.79 13.86
N ALA A 93 -7.25 1.55 12.87
CA ALA A 93 -7.98 2.66 12.26
C ALA A 93 -8.80 2.24 11.03
N TYR A 94 -8.51 1.08 10.41
CA TYR A 94 -9.10 0.66 9.13
C TYR A 94 -10.64 0.65 9.05
N GLY A 95 -11.35 0.68 10.17
CA GLY A 95 -12.81 0.72 10.20
C GLY A 95 -13.43 1.98 9.58
N ASN A 96 -12.67 3.07 9.43
CA ASN A 96 -13.13 4.31 8.78
C ASN A 96 -12.70 4.43 7.30
N ASN A 97 -11.97 3.44 6.77
CA ASN A 97 -11.45 3.44 5.41
C ASN A 97 -12.52 3.02 4.40
N ARG A 98 -12.56 3.69 3.25
CA ARG A 98 -13.57 3.46 2.20
C ARG A 98 -12.94 3.45 0.81
N ASP A 99 -13.73 2.97 -0.15
CA ASP A 99 -13.36 2.79 -1.56
C ASP A 99 -12.17 1.82 -1.73
N SER A 100 -11.58 1.79 -2.93
CA SER A 100 -10.50 0.86 -3.24
C SER A 100 -9.62 1.33 -4.39
N ILE A 101 -8.36 0.91 -4.36
CA ILE A 101 -7.46 0.98 -5.50
C ILE A 101 -7.64 -0.25 -6.38
N GLN A 102 -7.74 -0.05 -7.69
CA GLN A 102 -7.62 -1.15 -8.65
C GLN A 102 -6.15 -1.37 -9.00
N LEU A 103 -5.70 -2.61 -8.82
CA LEU A 103 -4.33 -3.04 -9.06
C LEU A 103 -4.28 -4.05 -10.22
N THR A 104 -3.53 -3.74 -11.26
CA THR A 104 -3.13 -4.72 -12.28
C THR A 104 -1.70 -5.16 -12.02
N VAL A 105 -1.43 -6.46 -11.95
CA VAL A 105 -0.08 -7.00 -11.77
C VAL A 105 0.29 -7.80 -13.01
N THR A 106 1.41 -7.45 -13.64
CA THR A 106 1.94 -8.16 -14.81
C THR A 106 3.32 -8.72 -14.52
N SER A 107 3.60 -9.92 -15.02
CA SER A 107 4.95 -10.48 -14.99
C SER A 107 5.77 -9.90 -16.14
N LEU A 108 7.05 -9.59 -15.89
CA LEU A 108 7.95 -9.30 -17.01
C LEU A 108 8.43 -10.61 -17.61
N THR A 109 8.36 -10.70 -18.93
CA THR A 109 9.05 -11.70 -19.75
C THR A 109 10.51 -11.32 -19.93
#